data_AF-A0AAE0V5S1-F1
#
_entry.id   AF-A0AAE0V5S1-F1
#
_cell.length_a   1.000
_cell.length_b   1.000
_cell.length_c   1.000
_cell.angle_alpha   90.00
_cell.angle_beta   90.00
_cell.angle_gamma   90.00
#
_symmetry.space_group_name_H-M   'P 1'
#
loop_
_entity.id
_entity.type
_entity.pdbx_description
1 polymer ?
#
loop_
_entity_poly.entity_id
_entity_poly.type
_entity_poly.pdbx_seq_one_letter_code
_entity_poly.pdbx_strand_id
1 'polypeptide(L)'
;MGSLLSLVPLKLLKFADDTTVIGLIQDGDESAYRQEIEQLAAWCSRNNLELNTLKTVEMIVDFRRNTPALPPLTIMNSTVPTVASFRFLGTTISQDLKWDTHIDATIKKGPNKDCTSFGS
;
A
#
# COMPACT_ATOMS: atom_id res chain seq x y z
N MET A 1 -32.72 -6.59 -8.73
CA MET A 1 -31.59 -7.50 -8.50
C MET A 1 -30.35 -6.67 -8.20
N GLY A 2 -30.19 -6.23 -6.95
CA GLY A 2 -29.00 -5.51 -6.50
C GLY A 2 -28.04 -6.54 -5.93
N SER A 3 -26.90 -6.74 -6.59
CA SER A 3 -25.89 -7.68 -6.12
C SER A 3 -25.40 -7.22 -4.75
N LEU A 4 -25.34 -8.16 -3.80
CA LEU A 4 -24.56 -8.00 -2.58
C LEU A 4 -23.16 -7.59 -3.00
N LEU A 5 -22.77 -6.35 -2.72
CA LEU A 5 -21.37 -6.00 -2.58
C LEU A 5 -20.85 -6.94 -1.48
N SER A 6 -20.02 -7.90 -1.88
CA SER A 6 -19.31 -8.74 -0.93
C SER A 6 -18.65 -7.80 0.07
N LEU A 7 -18.87 -8.07 1.35
CA LEU A 7 -18.39 -7.25 2.47
C LEU A 7 -16.89 -7.45 2.66
N VAL A 8 -16.13 -7.42 1.56
CA VAL A 8 -14.67 -7.44 1.60
C VAL A 8 -14.26 -6.05 2.09
N PRO A 9 -13.46 -5.96 3.16
CA PRO A 9 -13.02 -4.68 3.67
C PRO A 9 -12.09 -4.02 2.64
N LEU A 10 -12.68 -3.21 1.77
CA LEU A 10 -11.96 -2.29 0.89
C LEU A 10 -11.84 -0.94 1.62
N LYS A 11 -10.62 -0.42 1.75
CA LYS A 11 -10.38 0.92 2.29
C LYS A 11 -9.89 1.84 1.19
N LEU A 12 -10.65 2.90 0.95
CA LEU A 12 -10.25 4.01 0.10
C LEU A 12 -9.69 5.13 1.00
N LEU A 13 -8.43 5.49 0.78
CA LEU A 13 -7.77 6.59 1.45
C LEU A 13 -7.40 7.64 0.41
N LYS A 14 -7.93 8.86 0.56
CA LYS A 14 -7.61 10.00 -0.32
C LYS A 14 -6.85 11.05 0.47
N PHE A 15 -5.71 11.47 -0.06
CA PHE A 15 -4.94 12.59 0.47
C PHE A 15 -4.49 13.49 -0.67
N ALA A 16 -4.98 14.74 -0.69
CA ALA A 16 -4.76 15.68 -1.79
C ALA A 16 -5.10 15.03 -3.17
N ASP A 17 -4.10 14.90 -4.04
CA ASP A 17 -4.15 14.26 -5.35
C ASP A 17 -3.89 12.74 -5.31
N ASP A 18 -3.34 12.21 -4.23
CA ASP A 18 -3.06 10.79 -4.07
C ASP A 18 -4.32 10.03 -3.62
N THR A 19 -4.60 8.91 -4.28
CA THR A 19 -5.67 7.98 -3.91
C THR A 19 -5.07 6.58 -3.72
N THR A 20 -5.27 6.01 -2.53
CA THR A 20 -4.82 4.68 -2.17
C THR A 20 -6.02 3.77 -1.98
N VAL A 21 -6.04 2.65 -2.68
CA VAL A 21 -7.05 1.59 -2.53
C VAL A 21 -6.38 0.42 -1.84
N ILE A 22 -6.96 -0.04 -0.75
CA ILE A 22 -6.49 -1.20 0.00
C ILE A 22 -7.59 -2.25 -0.06
N GLY A 23 -7.31 -3.39 -0.70
CA GLY A 23 -8.20 -4.54 -0.76
C GLY A 23 -7.61 -5.73 -0.01
N LEU A 24 -8.49 -6.56 0.54
CA LEU A 24 -8.10 -7.83 1.12
C LEU A 24 -8.16 -8.93 0.06
N ILE A 25 -7.09 -9.70 -0.06
CA ILE A 25 -7.03 -10.91 -0.88
C ILE A 25 -7.25 -12.10 0.05
N GLN A 26 -8.31 -12.87 -0.15
CA GLN A 26 -8.66 -14.04 0.69
C GLN A 26 -8.54 -15.31 -0.13
N ASP A 27 -7.81 -16.30 0.36
CA ASP A 27 -7.65 -17.61 -0.32
C ASP A 27 -7.16 -17.55 -1.78
N GLY A 28 -6.46 -16.47 -2.13
CA GLY A 28 -6.04 -16.21 -3.52
C GLY A 28 -7.13 -15.63 -4.41
N ASP A 29 -8.34 -15.41 -3.88
CA ASP A 29 -9.37 -14.60 -4.52
C ASP A 29 -9.08 -13.12 -4.29
N GLU A 30 -8.88 -12.45 -5.42
CA GLU A 30 -8.50 -11.05 -5.54
C GLU A 30 -9.56 -10.30 -6.37
N SER A 31 -10.62 -10.99 -6.80
CA SER A 31 -11.66 -10.46 -7.68
C SER A 31 -12.33 -9.23 -7.09
N ALA A 32 -12.54 -9.22 -5.77
CA ALA A 32 -13.13 -8.08 -5.07
C ALA A 32 -12.26 -6.81 -5.20
N TYR A 33 -10.94 -6.91 -5.01
CA TYR A 33 -10.08 -5.73 -5.15
C TYR A 33 -10.04 -5.24 -6.60
N ARG A 34 -9.99 -6.16 -7.57
CA ARG A 34 -9.97 -5.81 -9.01
C ARG A 34 -11.26 -5.15 -9.46
N GLN A 35 -12.40 -5.70 -9.07
CA GLN A 35 -13.71 -5.16 -9.41
C GLN A 35 -13.87 -3.72 -8.87
N GLU A 36 -13.35 -3.45 -7.68
CA GLU A 36 -13.39 -2.10 -7.09
C GLU A 36 -12.45 -1.12 -7.80
N ILE A 37 -11.27 -1.58 -8.25
CA ILE A 37 -10.37 -0.77 -9.08
C ILE A 37 -11.04 -0.42 -10.42
N GLU A 38 -11.73 -1.37 -11.05
CA GLU A 38 -12.49 -1.12 -12.28
C GLU A 38 -13.62 -0.10 -12.05
N GLN A 39 -14.36 -0.23 -10.94
CA GLN A 39 -15.39 0.74 -10.56
C GLN A 39 -14.81 2.14 -10.30
N LEU A 40 -13.65 2.21 -9.64
CA LEU A 40 -12.94 3.48 -9.42
C LEU A 40 -12.50 4.10 -10.74
N ALA A 41 -11.92 3.32 -11.66
CA ALA A 41 -11.52 3.79 -12.98
C ALA A 41 -12.73 4.31 -13.79
N ALA A 42 -13.86 3.58 -13.74
CA ALA A 42 -15.11 4.01 -14.36
C ALA A 42 -15.67 5.27 -13.72
N TRP A 43 -15.53 5.44 -12.41
CA TRP A 43 -15.93 6.66 -11.71
C TRP A 43 -15.02 7.84 -12.09
N CYS A 44 -13.70 7.66 -12.13
CA CYS A 44 -12.76 8.68 -12.57
C CYS A 44 -13.08 9.16 -13.99
N SER A 45 -13.27 8.23 -14.93
CA SER A 45 -13.64 8.54 -16.31
C SER A 45 -14.94 9.36 -16.40
N ARG A 46 -15.98 8.99 -15.63
CA ARG A 46 -17.25 9.72 -15.58
C ARG A 46 -17.16 11.11 -14.97
N ASN A 47 -16.17 11.35 -14.10
CA ASN A 47 -15.98 12.63 -13.41
C ASN A 47 -14.88 13.48 -14.05
N ASN A 48 -14.44 13.16 -15.27
CA ASN A 48 -13.35 13.86 -15.97
C ASN A 48 -12.04 13.88 -15.16
N LEU A 49 -11.81 12.85 -14.34
CA LEU A 49 -10.55 12.61 -13.63
C LEU A 49 -9.71 11.62 -14.41
N GLU A 50 -8.45 11.96 -14.62
CA GLU A 50 -7.49 11.09 -15.30
C GLU A 50 -6.65 10.34 -14.26
N LEU A 51 -6.69 9.01 -14.30
CA LEU A 51 -5.80 8.17 -13.51
C LEU A 51 -4.44 8.10 -14.19
N ASN A 52 -3.39 8.53 -13.49
CA ASN A 52 -2.03 8.41 -13.99
C ASN A 52 -1.50 6.98 -13.73
N THR A 53 -1.75 6.08 -14.68
CA THR A 53 -1.32 4.67 -14.59
C THR A 53 0.20 4.52 -14.53
N LEU A 54 0.97 5.46 -15.07
CA LEU A 54 2.44 5.47 -15.02
C LEU A 54 2.99 5.78 -13.62
N LYS A 55 2.24 6.55 -12.82
CA LYS A 55 2.58 6.83 -11.42
C LYS A 55 1.93 5.85 -10.44
N THR A 56 0.98 5.05 -10.91
CA THR A 56 0.30 4.06 -10.08
C THR A 56 1.21 2.85 -9.92
N VAL A 57 1.30 2.35 -8.69
CA VAL A 57 2.05 1.14 -8.35
C VAL A 57 1.18 0.23 -7.50
N GLU A 58 1.37 -1.07 -7.63
CA GLU A 58 0.72 -2.07 -6.78
C GLU A 58 1.71 -2.56 -5.73
N MET A 59 1.29 -2.68 -4.47
CA MET A 59 2.10 -3.30 -3.43
C MET A 59 1.27 -4.40 -2.78
N ILE A 60 1.74 -5.64 -2.91
CA ILE A 60 1.10 -6.83 -2.33
C ILE A 60 1.81 -7.17 -1.03
N VAL A 61 1.04 -7.25 0.06
CA VAL A 61 1.54 -7.65 1.37
C VAL A 61 1.04 -9.06 1.65
N ASP A 62 1.96 -10.04 1.63
CA ASP A 62 1.65 -11.43 1.91
C ASP A 62 2.72 -12.06 2.82
N PHE A 63 2.27 -12.60 3.96
CA PHE A 63 3.13 -13.24 4.96
C PHE A 63 3.16 -14.76 4.84
N ARG A 64 2.46 -15.34 3.85
CA ARG A 64 2.49 -16.78 3.59
C ARG A 64 3.89 -17.18 3.10
N ARG A 65 4.38 -18.33 3.57
CA ARG A 65 5.68 -18.88 3.13
C ARG A 65 5.70 -19.27 1.65
N ASN A 66 4.52 -19.58 1.10
CA ASN A 66 4.34 -19.94 -0.30
C ASN A 66 3.25 -19.06 -0.88
N THR A 67 3.65 -17.89 -1.37
CA THR A 67 2.75 -16.91 -1.97
C THR A 67 2.41 -17.36 -3.39
N PRO A 68 1.12 -17.54 -3.73
CA PRO A 68 0.72 -17.76 -5.11
C PRO A 68 1.15 -16.57 -5.97
N ALA A 69 1.65 -16.82 -7.17
CA ALA A 69 1.89 -15.75 -8.13
C ALA A 69 0.54 -15.12 -8.52
N LEU A 70 0.37 -13.84 -8.21
CA LEU A 70 -0.81 -13.09 -8.62
C LEU A 70 -0.63 -12.57 -10.05
N PRO A 71 -1.70 -12.59 -10.88
CA PRO A 71 -1.69 -11.95 -12.19
C PRO A 71 -1.37 -10.45 -12.08
N PRO A 72 -0.65 -9.88 -13.07
CA PRO A 72 -0.40 -8.43 -13.09
C PRO A 72 -1.72 -7.64 -13.09
N LEU A 73 -1.79 -6.60 -12.27
CA LEU A 73 -2.91 -5.67 -12.27
C LEU A 73 -2.90 -4.81 -13.54
N THR A 74 -4.05 -4.68 -14.19
CA THR A 74 -4.24 -3.81 -15.35
C THR A 74 -5.31 -2.76 -15.07
N ILE A 75 -4.97 -1.49 -15.26
CA ILE A 75 -5.89 -0.35 -15.14
C ILE A 75 -5.95 0.35 -16.49
N MET A 76 -7.15 0.52 -17.07
CA MET A 76 -7.34 1.17 -18.38
C MET A 76 -6.40 0.61 -19.47
N ASN A 77 -6.25 -0.72 -19.54
CA ASN A 77 -5.35 -1.44 -20.45
C ASN A 77 -3.85 -1.18 -20.24
N SER A 78 -3.46 -0.51 -19.15
CA SER A 78 -2.07 -0.33 -18.74
C SER A 78 -1.74 -1.28 -17.59
N THR A 79 -0.67 -2.06 -17.72
CA THR A 79 -0.16 -2.88 -16.62
C THR A 79 0.43 -1.98 -15.54
N VAL A 80 0.02 -2.20 -14.30
CA VAL A 80 0.53 -1.51 -13.12
C VAL A 80 1.75 -2.27 -12.60
N PRO A 81 2.91 -1.61 -12.41
CA PRO A 81 4.08 -2.27 -11.85
C PRO A 81 3.89 -2.59 -10.36
N THR A 82 4.30 -3.79 -9.96
CA THR A 82 4.36 -4.18 -8.54
C THR A 82 5.67 -3.69 -7.91
N VAL A 83 5.59 -3.12 -6.71
CA VAL A 83 6.75 -2.60 -5.96
C VAL A 83 6.88 -3.26 -4.59
N ALA A 84 8.13 -3.40 -4.15
CA ALA A 84 8.47 -3.94 -2.83
C ALA A 84 8.34 -2.90 -1.70
N SER A 85 8.46 -1.62 -2.03
CA SER A 85 8.29 -0.51 -1.09
C SER A 85 7.87 0.75 -1.82
N PHE A 86 7.16 1.62 -1.10
CA PHE A 86 6.63 2.86 -1.62
C PHE A 86 6.67 3.95 -0.53
N ARG A 87 6.95 5.19 -0.94
CA ARG A 87 6.97 6.34 -0.02
C ARG A 87 5.59 6.99 0.00
N PHE A 88 4.87 6.77 1.09
CA PHE A 88 3.55 7.35 1.34
C PHE A 88 3.66 8.46 2.39
N LEU A 89 3.32 9.70 2.03
CA LEU A 89 3.32 10.87 2.93
C LEU A 89 4.63 11.12 3.70
N GLY A 90 5.77 10.78 3.10
CA GLY A 90 7.08 10.94 3.73
C GLY A 90 7.57 9.71 4.48
N THR A 91 6.72 8.72 4.70
CA THR A 91 7.03 7.43 5.33
C THR A 91 7.18 6.34 4.29
N THR A 92 8.28 5.59 4.35
CA THR A 92 8.47 4.42 3.48
C THR A 92 7.73 3.23 4.07
N ILE A 93 6.79 2.66 3.30
CA ILE A 93 6.08 1.42 3.62
C ILE A 93 6.69 0.33 2.73
N SER A 94 7.03 -0.80 3.34
CA SER A 94 7.58 -1.97 2.65
C SER A 94 6.59 -3.14 2.68
N GLN A 95 6.64 -4.01 1.68
CA GLN A 95 5.77 -5.18 1.56
C GLN A 95 5.89 -6.17 2.73
N ASP A 96 7.03 -6.17 3.42
CA ASP A 96 7.27 -6.98 4.61
C ASP A 96 6.79 -6.31 5.90
N LEU A 97 6.18 -5.11 5.79
CA LEU A 97 5.75 -4.23 6.87
C LEU A 97 6.82 -4.04 7.97
N LYS A 98 8.10 -4.22 7.64
CA LYS A 98 9.18 -4.01 8.60
C LYS A 98 9.46 -2.52 8.70
N TRP A 99 9.14 -1.96 9.86
CA TRP A 99 9.38 -0.55 10.22
C TRP A 99 10.83 -0.28 10.68
N ASP A 100 11.67 -1.31 10.74
CA ASP A 100 12.98 -1.30 11.40
C ASP A 100 14.00 -0.32 10.80
N THR A 101 13.76 0.26 9.63
CA THR A 101 14.69 1.25 9.04
C THR A 101 14.52 2.67 9.60
N HIS A 102 13.49 2.95 10.40
CA HIS A 102 13.31 4.28 11.00
C HIS A 102 13.81 4.39 12.44
N ILE A 103 13.87 3.30 13.21
CA ILE A 103 14.31 3.35 14.62
C ILE A 103 15.84 3.46 14.73
N ASP A 104 16.59 2.79 13.85
CA ASP A 104 18.07 2.81 13.91
C ASP A 104 18.69 4.17 13.53
N ALA A 105 18.00 5.00 12.74
CA ALA A 105 18.49 6.32 12.37
C ALA A 105 18.36 7.35 13.51
N THR A 106 17.46 7.14 14.46
CA THR A 106 17.26 8.06 15.60
C THR A 106 18.18 7.72 16.79
N ILE A 107 18.58 6.46 16.97
CA ILE A 107 19.44 6.06 18.10
C ILE A 107 20.91 6.50 17.92
N LYS A 108 21.39 6.69 16.68
CA LYS A 108 22.78 7.14 16.44
C LYS A 108 23.04 8.65 16.66
N LYS A 109 22.05 9.43 17.11
CA LYS A 109 22.20 10.87 17.41
C LYS A 109 21.95 11.23 18.89
N GLY A 110 22.10 10.29 19.81
CA GLY A 110 22.25 10.62 21.23
C GLY A 110 23.74 10.67 21.62
N PRO A 111 24.34 11.82 21.92
CA PRO A 111 25.66 11.84 22.54
C PRO A 111 25.55 11.20 23.93
N ASN A 112 26.27 10.08 24.13
CA ASN A 112 26.56 9.53 25.44
C ASN A 112 27.22 10.63 26.28
N LYS A 113 26.46 11.21 27.22
CA LYS A 113 27.03 11.95 28.34
C LYS A 113 27.01 11.00 29.52
N ASP A 114 28.12 10.29 29.67
CA ASP A 114 28.44 9.50 30.85
C ASP A 114 28.42 10.42 32.08
N CYS A 115 27.40 10.28 32.91
CA CYS A 115 27.42 10.81 34.28
C CYS A 115 27.74 9.65 35.23
N THR A 116 29.02 9.40 35.49
CA THR A 116 29.47 8.58 36.62
C THR A 116 29.82 9.47 37.80
N SER A 117 28.88 9.51 38.76
CA SER A 117 29.05 9.60 40.22
C SER A 117 30.27 10.33 40.81
N PHE A 118 30.03 11.50 41.42
CA PHE A 118 30.79 11.98 42.58
C PHE A 118 30.31 11.20 43.83
N GLY A 119 31.23 10.52 44.51
CA GLY A 119 30.90 9.74 45.70
C GLY A 119 32.08 8.94 46.25
N SER A 120 33.09 9.64 46.77
CA SER A 120 33.90 9.31 47.97
C SER A 120 34.84 10.47 48.26
#